data_AF-A0A0N5B3I2-F1
#
_entry.id   AF-A0A0N5B3I2-F1
#
_cell.length_a   1.000
_cell.length_b   1.000
_cell.length_c   1.000
_cell.angle_alpha   90.00
_cell.angle_beta   90.00
_cell.angle_gamma   90.00
#
_symmetry.space_group_name_H-M   'P 1'
#
loop_
_entity.id
_entity.type
_entity.pdbx_description
1 polymer ?
#
loop_
_entity_poly.entity_id
_entity_poly.type
_entity_poly.pdbx_seq_one_letter_code
_entity_poly.pdbx_strand_id
1 'polypeptide(L)'
;LNLFQITASNGSRVELNIETDLADNHICQPDEGLEVKYLSDKAVSGAMLCGRIVGKIITSEDEVVVMKYVGLTEHSKIKILYREI
;
A
#
# COMPACT_ATOMS: atom_id res chain seq x y z
N LEU A 1 9.93 -2.09 -11.01
CA LEU A 1 8.91 -2.82 -10.22
C LEU A 1 9.47 -3.06 -8.83
N ASN A 2 8.80 -2.57 -7.78
CA ASN A 2 9.24 -2.76 -6.40
C ASN A 2 8.13 -3.47 -5.62
N LEU A 3 8.45 -4.61 -5.03
CA LEU A 3 7.56 -5.40 -4.20
C LEU A 3 8.06 -5.36 -2.76
N PHE A 4 7.14 -5.12 -1.83
CA PHE A 4 7.43 -5.06 -0.41
C PHE A 4 6.48 -5.98 0.33
N GLN A 5 6.99 -6.63 1.38
CA GLN A 5 6.19 -7.43 2.29
C GLN A 5 6.51 -7.02 3.73
N ILE A 6 5.47 -6.82 4.52
CA ILE A 6 5.55 -6.66 5.97
C ILE A 6 4.85 -7.86 6.61
N THR A 7 5.46 -8.41 7.65
CA THR A 7 4.94 -9.56 8.38
C THR A 7 5.00 -9.25 9.88
N ALA A 8 3.84 -9.26 10.53
CA ALA A 8 3.68 -9.13 11.97
C ALA A 8 3.85 -10.47 12.68
N SER A 9 3.84 -10.46 14.02
CA SER A 9 3.80 -11.69 14.80
C SER A 9 2.47 -12.43 14.59
N ASN A 10 2.48 -13.74 14.82
CA ASN A 10 1.32 -14.59 14.63
C ASN A 10 0.11 -14.08 15.45
N GLY A 11 -1.03 -13.88 14.79
CA GLY A 11 -2.27 -13.39 15.38
C GLY A 11 -2.37 -11.87 15.53
N SER A 12 -1.29 -11.13 15.25
CA SER A 12 -1.28 -9.67 15.19
C SER A 12 -1.63 -9.16 13.79
N ARG A 13 -1.93 -7.87 13.68
CA ARG A 13 -2.21 -7.21 12.40
C ARG A 13 -1.20 -6.08 12.16
N VAL A 14 -1.13 -5.62 10.93
CA VAL A 14 -0.28 -4.51 10.50
C VAL A 14 -1.16 -3.28 10.29
N GLU A 15 -0.85 -2.19 10.96
CA GLU A 15 -1.39 -0.88 10.64
C GLU A 15 -0.36 -0.07 9.84
N LEU A 16 -0.79 0.44 8.68
CA LEU A 16 -0.01 1.31 7.82
C LEU A 16 -0.52 2.75 7.91
N ASN A 17 0.40 3.71 7.96
CA ASN A 17 0.15 5.12 7.73
C ASN A 17 0.90 5.56 6.46
N ILE A 18 0.12 5.92 5.44
CA ILE A 18 0.58 6.08 4.07
C ILE A 18 0.49 7.55 3.65
N GLU A 19 1.59 8.05 3.10
CA GLU A 19 1.68 9.30 2.36
C GLU A 19 2.15 9.02 0.93
N THR A 20 1.54 9.68 -0.05
CA THR A 20 1.88 9.53 -1.47
C THR A 20 2.05 10.88 -2.16
N ASP A 21 2.97 10.93 -3.11
CA ASP A 21 3.09 11.97 -4.13
C ASP A 21 3.28 11.25 -5.46
N LEU A 22 2.15 10.87 -6.08
CA LEU A 22 2.09 10.02 -7.28
C LEU A 22 1.37 10.75 -8.40
N ALA A 23 1.52 10.24 -9.63
CA ALA A 23 0.69 10.69 -10.75
C ALA A 23 -0.80 10.60 -10.35
N ASP A 24 -1.53 11.67 -10.59
CA ASP A 24 -2.94 11.77 -10.26
C ASP A 24 -3.78 11.37 -11.47
N ASN A 25 -4.70 10.44 -11.26
CA ASN A 25 -5.58 9.89 -12.27
C ASN A 25 -6.99 9.85 -11.70
N HIS A 26 -8.01 10.10 -12.54
CA HIS A 26 -9.41 9.99 -12.10
C HIS A 26 -9.74 8.61 -11.51
N ILE A 27 -9.08 7.56 -12.02
CA ILE A 27 -9.13 6.18 -11.52
C ILE A 27 -7.70 5.70 -11.36
N CYS A 28 -7.33 5.23 -10.18
CA CYS A 28 -6.03 4.58 -9.95
C CYS A 28 -6.05 3.18 -10.59
N GLN A 29 -5.33 3.02 -11.70
CA GLN A 29 -5.29 1.76 -12.45
C GLN A 29 -4.34 0.74 -11.81
N PRO A 30 -4.58 -0.57 -12.00
CA PRO A 30 -3.57 -1.60 -11.77
C PRO A 30 -2.24 -1.25 -12.45
N ASP A 31 -1.13 -1.66 -11.83
CA ASP A 31 0.24 -1.40 -12.32
C ASP A 31 0.66 0.08 -12.33
N GLU A 32 -0.09 0.96 -11.66
CA GLU A 32 0.25 2.37 -11.47
C GLU A 32 0.15 2.77 -10.00
N GLY A 33 1.11 3.55 -9.51
CA GLY A 33 1.10 4.07 -8.14
C GLY A 33 1.42 3.00 -7.10
N LEU A 34 0.56 2.84 -6.10
CA LEU A 34 0.74 1.89 -4.99
C LEU A 34 -0.49 0.99 -4.82
N GLU A 35 -0.29 -0.32 -4.95
CA GLU A 35 -1.27 -1.33 -4.53
C GLU A 35 -0.92 -1.84 -3.13
N VAL A 36 -1.91 -1.89 -2.23
CA VAL A 36 -1.78 -2.45 -0.89
C VAL A 36 -2.75 -3.63 -0.73
N LYS A 37 -2.22 -4.85 -0.63
CA LYS A 37 -2.99 -6.07 -0.36
C LYS A 37 -3.02 -6.34 1.14
N TYR A 38 -4.08 -5.84 1.78
CA TYR A 38 -4.29 -5.91 3.24
C TYR A 38 -5.36 -6.94 3.68
N LEU A 39 -6.18 -7.42 2.74
CA LEU A 39 -7.18 -8.46 2.98
C LEU A 39 -6.50 -9.81 3.17
N SER A 40 -7.12 -10.74 3.92
CA SER A 40 -6.55 -12.07 4.15
C SER A 40 -6.36 -12.86 2.86
N ASP A 41 -7.33 -12.76 1.93
CA ASP A 41 -7.18 -13.30 0.59
C ASP A 41 -6.31 -12.37 -0.27
N LYS A 42 -5.07 -12.79 -0.54
CA LYS A 42 -4.12 -12.02 -1.35
C LYS A 42 -4.36 -12.15 -2.87
N ALA A 43 -5.27 -13.03 -3.30
CA ALA A 43 -5.61 -13.21 -4.72
C ALA A 43 -6.51 -12.09 -5.25
N VAL A 44 -7.31 -11.44 -4.39
CA VAL A 44 -8.13 -10.29 -4.79
C VAL A 44 -7.33 -8.99 -4.90
N SER A 45 -7.82 -8.04 -5.68
CA SER A 45 -7.19 -6.72 -5.83
C SER A 45 -7.07 -6.00 -4.49
N GLY A 46 -5.91 -5.35 -4.27
CA GLY A 46 -5.69 -4.51 -3.10
C GLY A 46 -6.31 -3.11 -3.23
N ALA A 47 -6.05 -2.27 -2.23
CA ALA A 47 -6.33 -0.84 -2.34
C ALA A 47 -5.34 -0.19 -3.32
N MET A 48 -5.87 0.44 -4.37
CA MET A 48 -5.10 1.19 -5.36
C MET A 48 -5.00 2.66 -4.95
N LEU A 49 -3.78 3.17 -4.81
CA LEU A 49 -3.50 4.52 -4.35
C LEU A 49 -2.68 5.27 -5.43
N CYS A 50 -3.17 6.46 -5.79
CA CYS A 50 -2.54 7.39 -6.72
C CYS A 50 -2.79 8.84 -6.25
N GLY A 51 -2.18 9.81 -6.95
CA GLY A 51 -2.23 11.21 -6.55
C GLY A 51 -1.53 11.52 -5.22
N ARG A 52 -1.88 12.67 -4.63
CA ARG A 52 -1.31 13.14 -3.36
C ARG A 52 -2.21 12.78 -2.19
N ILE A 53 -1.70 11.90 -1.31
CA ILE A 53 -2.41 11.43 -0.11
C ILE A 53 -1.56 11.74 1.11
N VAL A 54 -2.20 12.18 2.19
CA VAL A 54 -1.53 12.43 3.48
C VAL A 54 -2.29 11.71 4.58
N GLY A 55 -1.61 10.86 5.34
CA GLY A 55 -2.14 10.25 6.55
C GLY A 55 -3.19 9.15 6.33
N LYS A 56 -3.16 8.44 5.20
CA LYS A 56 -4.12 7.33 4.96
C LYS A 56 -3.76 6.15 5.84
N ILE A 57 -4.70 5.75 6.69
CA ILE A 57 -4.57 4.55 7.52
C ILE A 57 -5.19 3.33 6.81
N ILE A 58 -4.46 2.22 6.79
CA ILE A 58 -4.95 0.90 6.38
C ILE A 58 -4.53 -0.12 7.43
N THR A 59 -5.48 -0.93 7.91
CA THR A 59 -5.22 -2.04 8.83
C THR A 59 -5.44 -3.35 8.08
N SER A 60 -4.49 -4.30 8.19
CA SER A 60 -4.63 -5.62 7.58
C SER A 60 -5.64 -6.51 8.31
N GLU A 61 -6.14 -7.52 7.62
CA GLU A 61 -7.00 -8.56 8.20
C GLU A 61 -6.18 -9.67 8.87
N ASP A 62 -4.96 -9.90 8.40
CA ASP A 62 -4.01 -10.90 8.91
C ASP A 62 -2.61 -10.30 9.17
N GLU A 63 -1.64 -11.15 9.49
CA GLU A 63 -0.28 -10.74 9.82
C GLU A 63 0.55 -10.28 8.62
N VAL A 64 0.06 -10.41 7.38
CA VAL A 64 0.83 -10.16 6.16
C VAL A 64 0.23 -9.03 5.33
N VAL A 65 1.05 -8.03 5.02
CA VAL A 65 0.72 -7.03 3.99
C VAL A 65 1.73 -7.11 2.86
N VAL A 66 1.21 -7.20 1.63
CA VAL A 66 2.02 -7.14 0.41
C VAL A 66 1.71 -5.84 -0.32
N MET A 67 2.75 -5.16 -0.77
CA MET A 67 2.63 -3.90 -1.47
C MET A 67 3.41 -3.93 -2.77
N LYS A 68 2.82 -3.33 -3.80
CA LYS A 68 3.45 -3.17 -5.11
C LYS A 68 3.49 -1.70 -5.45
N TYR A 69 4.70 -1.21 -5.71
CA TYR A 69 4.95 0.18 -6.09
C TYR A 69 5.43 0.28 -7.54
N VAL A 70 4.75 1.10 -8.32
CA VAL A 70 5.08 1.47 -9.70
C VAL A 70 4.98 2.99 -9.85
N GLY A 71 6.11 3.68 -9.71
CA GLY A 71 6.20 5.11 -9.99
C GLY A 71 6.20 5.40 -11.49
N LEU A 72 5.38 6.35 -11.93
CA LEU A 72 5.25 6.73 -13.35
C LEU A 72 6.14 7.92 -13.73
N THR A 73 6.67 8.64 -12.75
CA THR A 73 7.50 9.83 -12.93
C THR A 73 8.70 9.81 -11.97
N GLU A 74 9.74 10.59 -12.25
CA GLU A 74 10.89 10.76 -11.35
C GLU A 74 10.51 11.39 -10.00
N HIS A 75 9.36 12.04 -9.92
CA HIS A 75 8.83 12.64 -8.70
C HIS A 75 7.92 11.70 -7.90
N SER A 76 7.56 10.54 -8.46
CA SER A 76 6.70 9.56 -7.80
C SER A 76 7.35 9.06 -6.51
N LYS A 77 6.69 9.28 -5.37
CA LYS A 77 7.20 8.96 -4.04
C LYS A 77 6.10 8.41 -3.15
N ILE A 78 6.48 7.49 -2.28
CA ILE A 78 5.66 6.96 -1.20
C ILE A 78 6.44 7.01 0.10
N LYS A 79 5.72 7.21 1.21
CA LYS A 79 6.24 7.06 2.56
C LYS A 79 5.23 6.25 3.36
N ILE A 80 5.71 5.17 3.97
CA ILE A 80 4.88 4.24 4.72
C ILE A 80 5.50 4.07 6.09
N LEU A 81 4.77 4.47 7.12
CA LEU A 81 5.06 4.10 8.50
C LEU A 81 4.18 2.90 8.84
N TYR A 82 4.73 1.93 9.57
CA TYR A 82 3.99 0.74 9.95
C TYR A 82 4.21 0.42 11.43
N ARG A 83 3.20 -0.22 12.02
CA ARG A 83 3.30 -0.83 13.34
C ARG A 83 2.46 -2.09 13.42
N GLU A 84 2.87 -2.97 14.31
CA GLU A 84 2.09 -4.12 14.72
C GLU A 84 1.01 -3.70 15.73
N ILE A 85 -0.18 -4.28 15.62
CA ILE A 85 -1.32 -4.07 16.53
C ILE A 85 -2.03 -5.37 16.90
#